data_AF-B4GRU7-F1
#
_entry.id   AF-B4GRU7-F1
#
_cell.length_a   1.000
_cell.length_b   1.000
_cell.length_c   1.000
_cell.angle_alpha   90.00
_cell.angle_beta   90.00
_cell.angle_gamma   90.00
#
_symmetry.space_group_name_H-M   'P 1'
#
loop_
_entity.id
_entity.type
_entity.pdbx_description
1 polymer ?
#
loop_
_entity_poly.entity_id
_entity_poly.type
_entity_poly.pdbx_seq_one_letter_code
_entity_poly.pdbx_strand_id
1 'polypeptide(L)'
;MVNFVYPEELYFFVESIRAFEVRDVGSSKWLEVHEMVIKLSQQAAYEASQNREEEVKEFLISRDKLRLLIHEAFCVNLWKTRVLPHLLEIDPNPQATFLIYTVMYHEAALVALLDMCLYHPSGCETLQESVLDLIDYCGHSVAQVIGLVSMGYHENESKVDVDEAVLTELERQKRNFVYKIGLRSISILNYLADNVSLFHLSAARRMLFTHDIPWLMVDVLCFRPLAA
;
A
#
# COMPACT_ATOMS: atom_id res chain seq x y z
N MET A 1 -4.89 -0.71 28.16
CA MET A 1 -3.99 -1.27 27.14
C MET A 1 -4.64 -0.95 25.80
N VAL A 2 -4.00 -0.18 24.92
CA VAL A 2 -4.62 0.19 23.64
C VAL A 2 -4.49 -1.03 22.73
N ASN A 3 -5.62 -1.69 22.43
CA ASN A 3 -5.72 -2.72 21.42
C ASN A 3 -6.70 -2.20 20.37
N PHE A 4 -6.27 -2.14 19.11
CA PHE A 4 -7.12 -1.72 18.00
C PHE A 4 -8.03 -2.85 17.51
N VAL A 5 -7.57 -4.10 17.72
CA VAL A 5 -8.30 -5.34 17.46
C VAL A 5 -8.14 -6.22 18.68
N TYR A 6 -9.24 -6.74 19.22
CA TYR A 6 -9.14 -7.71 20.31
C TYR A 6 -8.77 -9.10 19.76
N PRO A 7 -8.07 -9.96 20.53
CA PRO A 7 -7.69 -11.30 20.05
C PRO A 7 -8.87 -12.14 19.55
N GLU A 8 -10.05 -11.96 20.14
CA GLU A 8 -11.29 -12.63 19.74
C GLU A 8 -11.81 -12.16 18.37
N GLU A 9 -11.55 -10.91 18.01
CA GLU A 9 -11.98 -10.29 16.75
C GLU A 9 -10.98 -10.54 15.61
N LEU A 10 -9.71 -10.78 15.95
CA LEU A 10 -8.62 -10.93 14.98
C LEU A 10 -8.94 -11.99 13.93
N TYR A 11 -9.45 -13.14 14.38
CA TYR A 11 -9.88 -14.22 13.49
C TYR A 11 -10.93 -13.76 12.47
N PHE A 12 -11.96 -13.06 12.95
CA PHE A 12 -13.04 -12.57 12.11
C PHE A 12 -12.56 -11.52 11.11
N PHE A 13 -11.67 -10.62 11.53
CA PHE A 13 -11.16 -9.53 10.70
C PHE A 13 -10.30 -10.08 9.55
N VAL A 14 -9.40 -11.00 9.86
CA VAL A 14 -8.52 -11.64 8.88
C VAL A 14 -9.32 -12.48 7.89
N GLU A 15 -10.33 -13.21 8.35
CA GLU A 15 -11.18 -14.02 7.46
C GLU A 15 -12.07 -13.17 6.54
N SER A 16 -12.47 -11.97 7.00
CA SER A 16 -13.31 -11.06 6.22
C SER A 16 -12.61 -10.45 5.01
N ILE A 17 -11.27 -10.49 4.95
CA ILE A 17 -10.48 -10.05 3.80
C ILE A 17 -10.82 -10.92 2.58
N ARG A 18 -11.27 -10.25 1.51
CA ARG A 18 -11.71 -10.85 0.25
C ARG A 18 -11.36 -9.96 -0.92
N ALA A 19 -11.32 -10.55 -2.11
CA ALA A 19 -11.13 -9.81 -3.35
C ALA A 19 -12.41 -9.05 -3.75
N PHE A 20 -12.24 -7.82 -4.25
CA PHE A 20 -13.30 -6.99 -4.81
C PHE A 20 -12.99 -6.65 -6.27
N GLU A 21 -14.03 -6.48 -7.06
CA GLU A 21 -13.88 -5.92 -8.41
C GLU A 21 -13.81 -4.39 -8.35
N VAL A 22 -13.18 -3.78 -9.36
CA VAL A 22 -13.01 -2.31 -9.46
C VAL A 22 -14.34 -1.56 -9.34
N ARG A 23 -15.44 -2.14 -9.84
CA ARG A 23 -16.79 -1.56 -9.77
C ARG A 23 -17.39 -1.55 -8.36
N ASP A 24 -16.90 -2.42 -7.48
CA ASP A 24 -17.42 -2.59 -6.11
C ASP A 24 -16.65 -1.75 -5.08
N VAL A 25 -15.57 -1.08 -5.51
CA VAL A 25 -14.79 -0.15 -4.67
C VAL A 25 -15.69 0.99 -4.21
N GLY A 26 -15.76 1.19 -2.90
CA GLY A 26 -16.64 2.18 -2.26
C GLY A 26 -18.07 1.69 -1.95
N SER A 27 -18.40 0.43 -2.28
CA SER A 27 -19.65 -0.19 -1.82
C SER A 27 -19.68 -0.38 -0.30
N SER A 28 -20.87 -0.55 0.30
CA SER A 28 -20.99 -0.79 1.76
C SER A 28 -20.18 -2.01 2.22
N LYS A 29 -20.20 -3.09 1.42
CA LYS A 29 -19.42 -4.30 1.67
C LYS A 29 -17.91 -4.06 1.62
N TRP A 30 -17.46 -3.16 0.76
CA TRP A 30 -16.05 -2.78 0.67
C TRP A 30 -15.64 -1.90 1.86
N LEU A 31 -16.51 -0.96 2.25
CA LEU A 31 -16.29 -0.09 3.41
C LEU A 31 -16.16 -0.87 4.74
N GLU A 32 -16.95 -1.93 4.91
CA GLU A 32 -16.84 -2.84 6.07
C GLU A 32 -15.45 -3.49 6.14
N VAL A 33 -14.96 -4.02 5.01
CA VAL A 33 -13.63 -4.64 4.94
C VAL A 33 -12.54 -3.59 5.11
N HIS A 34 -12.72 -2.40 4.54
CA HIS A 34 -11.81 -1.28 4.70
C HIS A 34 -11.58 -0.93 6.19
N GLU A 35 -12.65 -0.82 6.98
CA GLU A 35 -12.54 -0.56 8.41
C GLU A 35 -11.71 -1.63 9.14
N MET A 36 -11.96 -2.91 8.84
CA MET A 36 -11.22 -4.03 9.43
C MET A 36 -9.75 -4.00 9.03
N VAL A 37 -9.43 -3.75 7.76
CA VAL A 37 -8.05 -3.64 7.26
C VAL A 37 -7.30 -2.50 7.95
N ILE A 38 -7.94 -1.35 8.18
CA ILE A 38 -7.30 -0.25 8.91
C ILE A 38 -6.96 -0.68 10.33
N LYS A 39 -7.92 -1.25 11.06
CA LYS A 39 -7.69 -1.68 12.45
C LYS A 39 -6.58 -2.73 12.53
N LEU A 40 -6.56 -3.69 11.60
CA LEU A 40 -5.46 -4.66 11.47
C LEU A 40 -4.12 -3.96 11.23
N SER A 41 -4.06 -2.97 10.34
CA SER A 41 -2.82 -2.23 10.06
C SER A 41 -2.30 -1.45 11.27
N GLN A 42 -3.20 -0.85 12.05
CA GLN A 42 -2.86 -0.13 13.28
C GLN A 42 -2.39 -1.09 14.37
N GLN A 43 -3.06 -2.23 14.51
CA GLN A 43 -2.69 -3.28 15.45
C GLN A 43 -1.32 -3.88 15.13
N ALA A 44 -1.06 -4.23 13.87
CA ALA A 44 0.23 -4.75 13.42
C ALA A 44 1.38 -3.75 13.67
N ALA A 45 1.15 -2.46 13.36
CA ALA A 45 2.13 -1.42 13.63
C ALA A 45 2.40 -1.25 15.13
N TYR A 46 1.35 -1.36 15.96
CA TYR A 46 1.48 -1.31 17.41
C TYR A 46 2.27 -2.52 17.96
N GLU A 47 1.98 -3.73 17.51
CA GLU A 47 2.70 -4.97 17.88
C GLU A 47 4.20 -4.84 17.58
N ALA A 48 4.55 -4.43 16.36
CA ALA A 48 5.92 -4.21 15.94
C ALA A 48 6.62 -3.11 16.78
N SER A 49 5.93 -1.98 17.04
CA SER A 49 6.50 -0.88 17.82
C SER A 49 6.80 -1.25 19.28
N GLN A 50 6.05 -2.20 19.84
CA GLN A 50 6.20 -2.66 21.22
C GLN A 50 7.10 -3.89 21.32
N ASN A 51 7.65 -4.36 20.18
CA ASN A 51 8.44 -5.60 20.07
C ASN A 51 7.72 -6.79 20.73
N ARG A 52 6.40 -6.88 20.51
CA ARG A 52 5.54 -7.97 20.98
C ARG A 52 5.47 -9.08 19.95
N GLU A 53 4.77 -10.15 20.30
CA GLU A 53 4.36 -11.15 19.34
C GLU A 53 3.47 -10.51 18.25
N GLU A 54 3.83 -10.73 17.00
CA GLU A 54 3.17 -10.15 15.82
C GLU A 54 2.00 -11.05 15.37
N GLU A 55 0.97 -11.14 16.22
CA GLU A 55 -0.20 -11.99 15.97
C GLU A 55 -0.87 -11.67 14.63
N VAL A 56 -1.01 -10.39 14.27
CA VAL A 56 -1.66 -10.01 13.01
C VAL A 56 -0.93 -10.60 11.81
N LYS A 57 0.40 -10.55 11.81
CA LYS A 57 1.23 -11.14 10.75
C LYS A 57 1.03 -12.65 10.68
N GLU A 58 1.16 -13.36 11.80
CA GLU A 58 1.04 -14.82 11.83
C GLU A 58 -0.34 -15.30 11.33
N PHE A 59 -1.42 -14.57 11.68
CA PHE A 59 -2.76 -14.88 11.16
C PHE A 59 -2.89 -14.59 9.66
N LEU A 60 -2.33 -13.48 9.15
CA LEU A 60 -2.38 -13.17 7.71
C LEU A 60 -1.62 -14.22 6.87
N ILE A 61 -0.46 -14.67 7.35
CA ILE A 61 0.37 -15.70 6.71
C ILE A 61 -0.33 -17.06 6.75
N SER A 62 -0.75 -17.51 7.94
CA SER A 62 -1.41 -18.81 8.11
C SER A 62 -2.73 -18.96 7.37
N ARG A 63 -3.41 -17.84 7.07
CA ARG A 63 -4.66 -17.79 6.30
C ARG A 63 -4.47 -17.41 4.84
N ASP A 64 -3.23 -17.34 4.37
CA ASP A 64 -2.88 -17.12 2.96
C ASP A 64 -3.51 -15.82 2.38
N LYS A 65 -3.58 -14.78 3.23
CA LYS A 65 -4.25 -13.52 2.90
C LYS A 65 -3.33 -12.53 2.18
N LEU A 66 -2.01 -12.75 2.15
CA LEU A 66 -1.08 -11.84 1.46
C LEU A 66 -1.41 -11.70 -0.02
N ARG A 67 -1.79 -12.79 -0.68
CA ARG A 67 -2.22 -12.78 -2.09
C ARG A 67 -3.46 -11.91 -2.32
N LEU A 68 -4.40 -11.92 -1.37
CA LEU A 68 -5.58 -11.07 -1.40
C LEU A 68 -5.24 -9.60 -1.15
N LEU A 69 -4.31 -9.31 -0.23
CA LEU A 69 -3.83 -7.94 0.01
C LEU A 69 -3.19 -7.36 -1.26
N ILE A 70 -2.39 -8.15 -1.98
CA ILE A 70 -1.78 -7.76 -3.26
C ILE A 70 -2.88 -7.47 -4.30
N HIS A 71 -3.85 -8.38 -4.45
CA HIS A 71 -4.98 -8.19 -5.35
C HIS A 71 -5.73 -6.88 -5.06
N GLU A 72 -6.05 -6.61 -3.79
CA GLU A 72 -6.77 -5.41 -3.39
C GLU A 72 -5.95 -4.14 -3.61
N ALA A 73 -4.63 -4.17 -3.37
CA ALA A 73 -3.76 -3.04 -3.65
C ALA A 73 -3.77 -2.70 -5.15
N PHE A 74 -3.73 -3.72 -6.02
CA PHE A 74 -3.90 -3.54 -7.46
C PHE A 74 -5.28 -3.02 -7.85
N CYS A 75 -6.34 -3.56 -7.25
CA CYS A 75 -7.71 -3.16 -7.52
C CYS A 75 -7.91 -1.67 -7.23
N VAL A 76 -7.42 -1.20 -6.07
CA VAL A 76 -7.48 0.22 -5.71
C VAL A 76 -6.57 1.07 -6.58
N ASN A 77 -5.35 0.62 -6.90
CA ASN A 77 -4.48 1.36 -7.80
C ASN A 77 -5.08 1.50 -9.22
N LEU A 78 -5.75 0.45 -9.71
CA LEU A 78 -6.47 0.49 -10.98
C LEU A 78 -7.66 1.45 -10.92
N TRP A 79 -8.42 1.45 -9.83
CA TRP A 79 -9.48 2.43 -9.58
C TRP A 79 -8.93 3.86 -9.57
N LYS A 80 -7.83 4.09 -8.86
CA LYS A 80 -7.15 5.40 -8.74
C LYS A 80 -6.60 5.91 -10.08
N THR A 81 -6.15 5.02 -10.97
CA THR A 81 -5.57 5.40 -12.27
C THR A 81 -6.61 5.50 -13.38
N ARG A 82 -7.66 4.69 -13.36
CA ARG A 82 -8.66 4.61 -14.44
C ARG A 82 -10.00 5.22 -14.09
N VAL A 83 -10.46 5.13 -12.84
CA VAL A 83 -11.80 5.59 -12.44
C VAL A 83 -11.74 7.01 -11.89
N LEU A 84 -10.80 7.29 -10.98
CA LEU A 84 -10.68 8.59 -10.33
C LEU A 84 -10.58 9.78 -11.31
N PRO A 85 -9.77 9.75 -12.39
CA PRO A 85 -9.72 10.90 -13.32
C PRO A 85 -11.08 11.24 -13.92
N HIS A 86 -11.84 10.22 -14.34
CA HIS A 86 -13.18 10.40 -14.90
C HIS A 86 -14.18 10.91 -13.85
N LEU A 87 -14.03 10.51 -12.58
CA LEU A 87 -14.87 11.02 -11.49
C LEU A 87 -14.64 12.51 -11.22
N LEU A 88 -13.41 13.01 -11.42
CA LEU A 88 -13.06 14.42 -11.24
C LEU A 88 -13.47 15.30 -12.43
N GLU A 89 -13.82 14.72 -13.57
CA GLU A 89 -14.31 15.44 -14.75
C GLU A 89 -15.84 15.63 -14.75
N ILE A 90 -16.57 15.00 -13.81
CA ILE A 90 -18.03 15.12 -13.71
C ILE A 90 -18.40 16.50 -13.14
N ASP A 91 -19.24 17.24 -13.84
CA ASP A 91 -19.80 18.53 -13.40
C ASP A 91 -21.22 18.33 -12.79
N PRO A 92 -21.50 18.78 -11.54
CA PRO A 92 -20.57 19.43 -10.61
C PRO A 92 -19.55 18.46 -10.02
N ASN A 93 -18.34 18.98 -9.81
CA ASN A 93 -17.26 18.24 -9.16
C ASN A 93 -17.74 17.64 -7.83
N PRO A 94 -17.30 16.41 -7.48
CA PRO A 94 -17.76 15.74 -6.28
C PRO A 94 -17.40 16.57 -5.03
N GLN A 95 -18.41 17.11 -4.35
CA GLN A 95 -18.21 17.84 -3.10
C GLN A 95 -17.81 16.92 -1.94
N ALA A 96 -18.14 15.63 -2.03
CA ALA A 96 -17.81 14.60 -1.04
C ALA A 96 -16.49 13.89 -1.42
N THR A 97 -15.35 14.53 -1.17
CA THR A 97 -14.01 13.95 -1.39
C THR A 97 -13.63 12.89 -0.36
N PHE A 98 -14.41 12.76 0.72
CA PHE A 98 -14.17 11.78 1.78
C PHE A 98 -14.05 10.35 1.26
N LEU A 99 -14.95 9.90 0.38
CA LEU A 99 -14.91 8.53 -0.14
C LEU A 99 -13.64 8.29 -0.98
N ILE A 100 -13.19 9.29 -1.75
CA ILE A 100 -11.97 9.20 -2.54
C ILE A 100 -10.76 9.07 -1.62
N TYR A 101 -10.72 9.86 -0.54
CA TYR A 101 -9.70 9.74 0.50
C TYR A 101 -9.71 8.35 1.15
N THR A 102 -10.88 7.83 1.51
CA THR A 102 -11.07 6.48 2.07
C THR A 102 -10.47 5.41 1.17
N VAL A 103 -10.71 5.49 -0.14
CA VAL A 103 -10.14 4.56 -1.13
C VAL A 103 -8.61 4.63 -1.14
N MET A 104 -8.02 5.82 -1.21
CA MET A 104 -6.55 5.98 -1.18
C MET A 104 -5.94 5.54 0.16
N TYR A 105 -6.62 5.77 1.27
CA TYR A 105 -6.17 5.33 2.60
C TYR A 105 -6.22 3.80 2.73
N HIS A 106 -7.18 3.14 2.09
CA HIS A 106 -7.22 1.67 2.03
C HIS A 106 -5.97 1.08 1.39
N GLU A 107 -5.58 1.61 0.22
CA GLU A 107 -4.37 1.18 -0.49
C GLU A 107 -3.13 1.30 0.40
N ALA A 108 -3.00 2.44 1.10
CA ALA A 108 -1.90 2.66 2.02
C ALA A 108 -1.89 1.65 3.19
N ALA A 109 -3.06 1.30 3.74
CA ALA A 109 -3.18 0.30 4.80
C ALA A 109 -2.84 -1.12 4.32
N LEU A 110 -3.24 -1.49 3.10
CA LEU A 110 -2.89 -2.77 2.49
C LEU A 110 -1.38 -2.91 2.28
N VAL A 111 -0.75 -1.89 1.70
CA VAL A 111 0.70 -1.86 1.49
C VAL A 111 1.44 -1.84 2.82
N ALA A 112 0.90 -1.17 3.84
CA ALA A 112 1.47 -1.19 5.18
C ALA A 112 1.46 -2.58 5.83
N LEU A 113 0.37 -3.32 5.69
CA LEU A 113 0.29 -4.70 6.16
C LEU A 113 1.26 -5.62 5.40
N LEU A 114 1.35 -5.47 4.07
CA LEU A 114 2.30 -6.22 3.25
C LEU A 114 3.75 -5.95 3.68
N ASP A 115 4.12 -4.68 3.85
CA ASP A 115 5.45 -4.25 4.32
C ASP A 115 5.82 -4.90 5.67
N MET A 116 4.92 -4.86 6.65
CA MET A 116 5.14 -5.50 7.95
C MET A 116 5.22 -7.04 7.86
N CYS A 117 4.42 -7.67 7.00
CA CYS A 117 4.46 -9.12 6.84
C CYS A 117 5.72 -9.61 6.11
N LEU A 118 6.19 -8.85 5.12
CA LEU A 118 7.32 -9.21 4.26
C LEU A 118 8.67 -8.84 4.85
N TYR A 119 8.70 -8.02 5.90
CA TYR A 119 9.90 -7.82 6.71
C TYR A 119 10.52 -9.15 7.18
N HIS A 120 9.67 -10.15 7.43
CA HIS A 120 10.10 -11.50 7.82
C HIS A 120 10.17 -12.44 6.61
N PRO A 121 11.21 -13.29 6.50
CA PRO A 121 11.32 -14.28 5.42
C PRO A 121 10.10 -15.20 5.29
N SER A 122 9.44 -15.54 6.41
CA SER A 122 8.22 -16.37 6.41
C SER A 122 7.08 -15.75 5.59
N GLY A 123 6.97 -14.41 5.55
CA GLY A 123 6.02 -13.73 4.69
C GLY A 123 6.36 -13.94 3.20
N CYS A 124 7.63 -13.84 2.85
CA CYS A 124 8.11 -14.05 1.48
C CYS A 124 7.84 -15.47 0.98
N GLU A 125 8.04 -16.50 1.81
CA GLU A 125 7.80 -17.90 1.44
C GLU A 125 6.36 -18.17 0.96
N THR A 126 5.38 -17.41 1.49
CA THR A 126 3.96 -17.59 1.15
C THR A 126 3.51 -16.87 -0.12
N LEU A 127 4.33 -16.00 -0.70
CA LEU A 127 3.94 -15.21 -1.89
C LEU A 127 3.76 -16.05 -3.16
N GLN A 128 4.52 -17.13 -3.31
CA GLN A 128 4.42 -18.05 -4.46
C GLN A 128 4.39 -17.30 -5.81
N GLU A 129 3.32 -17.42 -6.60
CA GLU A 129 3.16 -16.75 -7.90
C GLU A 129 2.80 -15.26 -7.78
N SER A 130 2.16 -14.85 -6.67
CA SER A 130 1.71 -13.46 -6.45
C SER A 130 2.87 -12.48 -6.26
N VAL A 131 4.09 -12.97 -6.07
CA VAL A 131 5.31 -12.16 -6.00
C VAL A 131 5.53 -11.36 -7.29
N LEU A 132 5.14 -11.89 -8.45
CA LEU A 132 5.33 -11.21 -9.73
C LEU A 132 4.48 -9.94 -9.81
N ASP A 133 3.23 -10.04 -9.39
CA ASP A 133 2.32 -8.91 -9.31
C ASP A 133 2.85 -7.90 -8.30
N LEU A 134 3.30 -8.34 -7.13
CA LEU A 134 3.86 -7.44 -6.13
C LEU A 134 5.10 -6.68 -6.63
N ILE A 135 6.00 -7.35 -7.36
CA ILE A 135 7.17 -6.70 -7.98
C ILE A 135 6.71 -5.61 -8.96
N ASP A 136 5.71 -5.91 -9.79
CA ASP A 136 5.17 -4.96 -10.77
C ASP A 136 4.53 -3.74 -10.08
N TYR A 137 3.76 -3.98 -9.02
CA TYR A 137 3.14 -2.94 -8.20
C TYR A 137 4.19 -2.02 -7.57
N CYS A 138 5.17 -2.62 -6.88
CA CYS A 138 6.17 -1.86 -6.16
C CYS A 138 7.11 -1.12 -7.12
N GLY A 139 7.54 -1.73 -8.23
CA GLY A 139 8.35 -1.07 -9.26
C GLY A 139 7.66 0.18 -9.81
N HIS A 140 6.36 0.08 -10.12
CA HIS A 140 5.57 1.23 -10.55
C HIS A 140 5.45 2.30 -9.46
N SER A 141 5.17 1.90 -8.22
CA SER A 141 5.02 2.81 -7.08
C SER A 141 6.32 3.58 -6.75
N VAL A 142 7.48 2.91 -6.85
CA VAL A 142 8.79 3.55 -6.68
C VAL A 142 9.06 4.56 -7.79
N ALA A 143 8.78 4.20 -9.05
CA ALA A 143 8.92 5.14 -10.17
C ALA A 143 8.03 6.39 -10.00
N GLN A 144 6.80 6.22 -9.51
CA GLN A 144 5.91 7.35 -9.19
C GLN A 144 6.50 8.26 -8.11
N VAL A 145 7.09 7.71 -7.04
CA VAL A 145 7.71 8.51 -5.98
C VAL A 145 8.97 9.21 -6.45
N ILE A 146 9.81 8.57 -7.27
CA ILE A 146 10.96 9.24 -7.89
C ILE A 146 10.49 10.45 -8.71
N GLY A 147 9.47 10.27 -9.54
CA GLY A 147 8.89 11.38 -10.32
C GLY A 147 8.34 12.49 -9.43
N LEU A 148 7.64 12.14 -8.36
CA LEU A 148 7.07 13.09 -7.41
C LEU A 148 8.15 13.91 -6.68
N VAL A 149 9.21 13.26 -6.21
CA VAL A 149 10.34 13.91 -5.52
C VAL A 149 11.17 14.74 -6.49
N SER A 150 11.35 14.29 -7.74
CA SER A 150 12.00 15.07 -8.78
C SER A 150 11.26 16.37 -9.13
N MET A 151 9.94 16.44 -8.86
CA MET A 151 9.14 17.66 -8.98
C MET A 151 9.22 18.57 -7.74
N GLY A 152 10.04 18.21 -6.74
CA GLY A 152 10.27 19.00 -5.53
C GLY A 152 9.32 18.71 -4.37
N TYR A 153 8.54 17.63 -4.41
CA TYR A 153 7.65 17.29 -3.30
C TYR A 153 8.43 16.71 -2.11
N HIS A 154 8.27 17.31 -0.94
CA HIS A 154 8.77 16.81 0.34
C HIS A 154 7.64 16.75 1.39
N GLU A 155 7.63 15.73 2.26
CA GLU A 155 6.57 15.51 3.25
C GLU A 155 6.31 16.72 4.17
N ASN A 156 7.34 17.54 4.39
CA ASN A 156 7.35 18.66 5.34
C ASN A 156 6.95 20.03 4.74
N GLU A 157 6.65 20.16 3.44
CA GLU A 157 6.29 21.45 2.83
C GLU A 157 4.80 21.82 2.94
N SER A 158 4.00 20.99 3.60
CA SER A 158 2.55 21.18 3.66
C SER A 158 2.13 22.22 4.70
N LYS A 159 2.27 23.51 4.39
CA LYS A 159 1.46 24.55 5.04
C LYS A 159 -0.01 24.26 4.69
N VAL A 160 -0.78 23.81 5.67
CA VAL A 160 -2.23 23.64 5.53
C VAL A 160 -2.84 25.03 5.44
N ASP A 161 -3.31 25.41 4.26
CA ASP A 161 -4.14 26.61 4.11
C ASP A 161 -5.57 26.25 4.49
N VAL A 162 -6.19 27.03 5.38
CA VAL A 162 -7.51 26.71 5.95
C VAL A 162 -8.61 26.98 4.91
N ASP A 163 -8.31 27.77 3.87
CA ASP A 163 -9.22 28.14 2.78
C ASP A 163 -8.93 27.40 1.45
N GLU A 164 -8.19 26.28 1.49
CA GLU A 164 -7.84 25.50 0.30
C GLU A 164 -9.08 24.92 -0.39
N ALA A 165 -9.16 25.06 -1.72
CA ALA A 165 -10.24 24.49 -2.51
C ALA A 165 -10.25 22.95 -2.39
N VAL A 166 -11.45 22.37 -2.31
CA VAL A 166 -11.67 20.91 -2.09
C VAL A 166 -10.87 20.02 -3.05
N LEU A 167 -10.69 20.44 -4.30
CA LEU A 167 -9.89 19.69 -5.29
C LEU A 167 -8.38 19.78 -5.04
N THR A 168 -7.87 20.95 -4.67
CA THR A 168 -6.45 21.14 -4.37
C THR A 168 -6.05 20.32 -3.14
N GLU A 169 -6.92 20.28 -2.12
CA GLU A 169 -6.74 19.42 -0.96
C GLU A 169 -6.71 17.94 -1.36
N LEU A 170 -7.62 17.50 -2.23
CA LEU A 170 -7.64 16.11 -2.71
C LEU A 170 -6.35 15.74 -3.45
N GLU A 171 -5.85 16.64 -4.30
CA GLU A 171 -4.57 16.42 -5.00
C GLU A 171 -3.39 16.35 -4.03
N ARG A 172 -3.38 17.19 -2.99
CA ARG A 172 -2.37 17.15 -1.93
C ARG A 172 -2.40 15.82 -1.19
N GLN A 173 -3.59 15.34 -0.81
CA GLN A 173 -3.75 14.03 -0.16
C GLN A 173 -3.31 12.89 -1.09
N LYS A 174 -3.66 12.95 -2.37
CA LYS A 174 -3.20 11.97 -3.37
C LYS A 174 -1.67 11.91 -3.44
N ARG A 175 -0.98 13.05 -3.51
CA ARG A 175 0.50 13.12 -3.50
C ARG A 175 1.08 12.53 -2.20
N ASN A 176 0.46 12.81 -1.05
CA ASN A 176 0.88 12.26 0.23
C ASN A 176 0.80 10.72 0.27
N PHE A 177 -0.30 10.14 -0.24
CA PHE A 177 -0.44 8.69 -0.33
C PHE A 177 0.54 8.06 -1.31
N VAL A 178 0.73 8.65 -2.50
CA VAL A 178 1.73 8.18 -3.47
C VAL A 178 3.11 8.11 -2.81
N TYR A 179 3.50 9.17 -2.10
CA TYR A 179 4.77 9.23 -1.37
C TYR A 179 4.89 8.10 -0.33
N LYS A 180 3.90 7.95 0.56
CA LYS A 180 3.91 6.91 1.62
C LYS A 180 3.92 5.49 1.06
N ILE A 181 3.13 5.23 0.02
CA ILE A 181 3.05 3.93 -0.64
C ILE A 181 4.37 3.59 -1.32
N GLY A 182 4.99 4.55 -2.02
CA GLY A 182 6.26 4.29 -2.68
C GLY A 182 7.42 4.11 -1.69
N LEU A 183 7.45 4.82 -0.55
CA LEU A 183 8.44 4.56 0.50
C LEU A 183 8.36 3.12 1.03
N ARG A 184 7.15 2.62 1.32
CA ARG A 184 6.95 1.22 1.72
C ARG A 184 7.28 0.25 0.58
N SER A 185 7.01 0.62 -0.67
CA SER A 185 7.35 -0.19 -1.84
C SER A 185 8.87 -0.35 -2.02
N ILE A 186 9.67 0.66 -1.62
CA ILE A 186 11.14 0.54 -1.57
C ILE A 186 11.54 -0.54 -0.56
N SER A 187 10.98 -0.50 0.65
CA SER A 187 11.24 -1.52 1.69
C SER A 187 10.85 -2.92 1.21
N ILE A 188 9.65 -3.08 0.65
CA ILE A 188 9.17 -4.35 0.10
C ILE A 188 10.12 -4.88 -0.97
N LEU A 189 10.54 -4.05 -1.95
CA LEU A 189 11.47 -4.49 -3.00
C LEU A 189 12.82 -4.94 -2.43
N ASN A 190 13.32 -4.30 -1.37
CA ASN A 190 14.52 -4.74 -0.68
C ASN A 190 14.32 -6.11 -0.02
N TYR A 191 13.20 -6.31 0.68
CA TYR A 191 12.89 -7.61 1.29
C TYR A 191 12.78 -8.73 0.24
N LEU A 192 12.17 -8.44 -0.91
CA LEU A 192 12.11 -9.38 -2.02
C LEU A 192 13.49 -9.65 -2.63
N ALA A 193 14.36 -8.65 -2.72
CA ALA A 193 15.72 -8.81 -3.23
C ALA A 193 16.58 -9.68 -2.29
N ASP A 194 16.49 -9.44 -0.98
CA ASP A 194 17.22 -10.20 0.04
C ASP A 194 16.78 -11.68 0.06
N ASN A 195 15.49 -11.92 -0.19
CA ASN A 195 14.89 -13.25 -0.21
C ASN A 195 14.68 -13.81 -1.62
N VAL A 196 15.40 -13.31 -2.63
CA VAL A 196 15.17 -13.67 -4.04
C VAL A 196 15.30 -15.18 -4.32
N SER A 197 16.10 -15.88 -3.51
CA SER A 197 16.30 -17.33 -3.59
C SER A 197 15.06 -18.14 -3.20
N LEU A 198 14.11 -17.55 -2.48
CA LEU A 198 12.84 -18.18 -2.11
C LEU A 198 11.83 -18.21 -3.28
N PHE A 199 12.06 -17.42 -4.32
CA PHE A 199 11.13 -17.28 -5.44
C PHE A 199 11.56 -18.06 -6.69
N HIS A 200 10.60 -18.26 -7.60
CA HIS A 200 10.89 -18.78 -8.94
C HIS A 200 11.81 -17.81 -9.72
N LEU A 201 12.63 -18.36 -10.63
CA LEU A 201 13.57 -17.59 -11.46
C LEU A 201 12.91 -16.41 -12.21
N SER A 202 11.62 -16.53 -12.53
CA SER A 202 10.81 -15.47 -13.13
C SER A 202 10.79 -14.19 -12.30
N ALA A 203 10.78 -14.27 -10.97
CA ALA A 203 10.79 -13.12 -10.07
C ALA A 203 12.10 -12.33 -10.18
N ALA A 204 13.24 -13.02 -10.09
CA ALA A 204 14.56 -12.41 -10.30
C ALA A 204 14.66 -11.76 -11.69
N ARG A 205 14.16 -12.44 -12.73
CA ARG A 205 14.14 -11.89 -14.09
C ARG A 205 13.26 -10.64 -14.19
N ARG A 206 12.11 -10.62 -13.52
CA ARG A 206 11.20 -9.47 -13.51
C ARG A 206 11.86 -8.26 -12.84
N MET A 207 12.50 -8.47 -11.69
CA MET A 207 13.22 -7.42 -10.96
C MET A 207 14.40 -6.86 -11.77
N LEU A 208 15.19 -7.73 -12.42
CA LEU A 208 16.42 -7.30 -13.10
C LEU A 208 16.25 -6.79 -14.52
N PHE A 209 15.30 -7.34 -15.29
CA PHE A 209 15.20 -7.06 -16.73
C PHE A 209 13.89 -6.39 -17.15
N THR A 210 12.85 -6.41 -16.31
CA THR A 210 11.62 -5.68 -16.64
C THR A 210 11.62 -4.30 -16.00
N HIS A 211 11.85 -4.24 -14.69
CA HIS A 211 11.74 -2.99 -13.94
C HIS A 211 13.09 -2.35 -13.63
N ASP A 212 14.19 -3.02 -13.96
CA ASP A 212 15.56 -2.59 -13.64
C ASP A 212 15.65 -2.08 -12.19
N ILE A 213 15.15 -2.87 -11.23
CA ILE A 213 15.06 -2.47 -9.82
C ILE A 213 16.39 -1.91 -9.28
N PRO A 214 17.59 -2.46 -9.60
CA PRO A 214 18.85 -1.86 -9.17
C PRO A 214 19.03 -0.41 -9.64
N TRP A 215 18.58 -0.08 -10.85
CA TRP A 215 18.62 1.30 -11.37
C TRP A 215 17.64 2.19 -10.60
N LEU A 216 16.40 1.73 -10.37
CA LEU A 216 15.43 2.47 -9.56
C LEU A 216 15.97 2.76 -8.16
N MET A 217 16.68 1.82 -7.54
CA MET A 217 17.29 2.03 -6.22
C MET A 217 18.42 3.06 -6.25
N VAL A 218 19.21 3.11 -7.33
CA VAL A 218 20.21 4.18 -7.53
C VAL A 218 19.53 5.53 -7.62
N ASP A 219 18.46 5.65 -8.41
CA ASP A 219 17.70 6.89 -8.52
C ASP A 219 17.12 7.32 -7.16
N VAL A 220 16.55 6.40 -6.39
CA VAL A 220 16.10 6.65 -5.01
C VAL A 220 17.25 7.25 -4.17
N LEU A 221 18.45 6.69 -4.22
CA LEU A 221 19.60 7.20 -3.46
C LEU A 221 20.03 8.60 -3.93
N CYS A 222 19.93 8.89 -5.23
CA CYS A 222 20.22 10.19 -5.80
C CYS A 222 19.22 11.27 -5.37
N PHE A 223 17.92 10.96 -5.41
CA PHE A 223 16.85 11.90 -5.05
C PHE A 223 16.60 12.03 -3.55
N ARG A 224 17.18 11.13 -2.73
CA ARG A 224 17.13 11.16 -1.26
C ARG A 224 15.72 11.38 -0.67
N PRO A 225 14.72 10.56 -1.02
CA PRO A 225 13.40 10.66 -0.40
C PRO A 225 13.43 10.43 1.12
N LEU A 226 14.45 9.75 1.64
CA LEU A 226 14.60 9.42 3.06
C LEU A 226 15.38 10.47 3.88
N ALA A 227 15.87 11.56 3.28
CA ALA A 227 16.78 12.52 3.94
C ALA A 227 16.07 13.77 4.51
N ALA A 228 14.78 13.67 4.84
CA ALA A 228 14.01 14.75 5.48
C ALA A 228 14.10 14.69 7.01
#